data_AF-A0A956G0S1-F1
#
_entry.id   AF-A0A956G0S1-F1
#
_cell.length_a   1.000
_cell.length_b   1.000
_cell.length_c   1.000
_cell.angle_alpha   90.00
_cell.angle_beta   90.00
_cell.angle_gamma   90.00
#
_symmetry.space_group_name_H-M   'P 1'
#
loop_
_entity.id
_entity.type
_entity.pdbx_description
1 polymer ?
#
loop_
_entity_poly.entity_id
_entity_poly.type
_entity_poly.pdbx_seq_one_letter_code
_entity_poly.pdbx_strand_id
1 'polypeptide(L)'
;MWFEELLGFPENGGPHAVRERLELSGDQLRSKVNGRVVGCGRLEVLSLAELRSRGAGAGLVGSGSRSQVREHVGGVQALHADSANAGALFQAASQFNLLEMAHPSVTPEGGVGIYQNDHTQGPACAIACGGGTVYRNYFVPLGDQLGQTAHRQVDCLAALGERLGNEGDRLWTMRNGYALATSAGLQEISERLATSDDSERDSLRAALRIGVQWDVEVTQSNAGHAVTQVYGSALPVGYSDHGSAAWEPFARLILEASYEATLWAAALNAQASGCDKVFLTLLGGGVFGNERAWILDAVDRAISRVPVQDLDLIIVSYGQSNPHIRGWLEG
;
A
#
# COMPACT_ATOMS: atom_id res chain seq x y z
N MET A 1 22.54 7.53 -5.42
CA MET A 1 21.43 7.63 -4.43
C MET A 1 20.19 8.01 -5.19
N TRP A 2 19.11 7.22 -5.07
CA TRP A 2 17.98 7.31 -6.01
C TRP A 2 17.32 8.70 -6.06
N PHE A 3 17.16 9.36 -4.91
CA PHE A 3 16.52 10.66 -4.80
C PHE A 3 17.33 11.76 -5.52
N GLU A 4 18.65 11.81 -5.26
CA GLU A 4 19.53 12.81 -5.87
C GLU A 4 19.71 12.57 -7.37
N GLU A 5 19.75 11.31 -7.80
CA GLU A 5 19.76 10.96 -9.23
C GLU A 5 18.48 11.43 -9.94
N LEU A 6 17.33 11.35 -9.27
CA LEU A 6 16.05 11.79 -9.81
C LEU A 6 15.95 13.32 -9.86
N LEU A 7 16.21 13.98 -8.72
CA LEU A 7 15.88 15.39 -8.52
C LEU A 7 17.08 16.33 -8.65
N GLY A 8 18.30 15.82 -8.72
CA GLY A 8 19.52 16.61 -8.92
C GLY A 8 20.01 17.36 -7.69
N PHE A 9 19.51 17.03 -6.50
CA PHE A 9 20.01 17.57 -5.23
C PHE A 9 19.88 16.53 -4.10
N PRO A 10 20.75 16.58 -3.08
CA PRO A 10 20.66 15.69 -1.94
C PRO A 10 19.45 16.02 -1.07
N GLU A 11 18.81 14.99 -0.49
CA GLU A 11 17.68 15.13 0.42
C GLU A 11 18.14 15.64 1.79
N ASN A 12 18.35 16.96 1.90
CA ASN A 12 18.81 17.63 3.11
C ASN A 12 17.99 18.88 3.43
N GLY A 13 18.07 19.35 4.69
CA GLY A 13 17.38 20.57 5.13
C GLY A 13 15.89 20.41 5.48
N GLY A 14 15.40 19.17 5.51
CA GLY A 14 14.02 18.84 5.91
C GLY A 14 12.95 19.13 4.84
N PRO A 15 11.67 18.88 5.15
CA PRO A 15 10.58 18.95 4.17
C PRO A 15 10.41 20.31 3.47
N HIS A 16 10.68 21.42 4.17
CA HIS A 16 10.58 22.75 3.59
C HIS A 16 11.60 22.97 2.48
N ALA A 17 12.88 22.63 2.73
CA ALA A 17 13.95 22.80 1.76
C ALA A 17 13.74 21.93 0.50
N VAL A 18 13.18 20.72 0.66
CA VAL A 18 12.80 19.86 -0.47
C VAL A 18 11.70 20.52 -1.29
N ARG A 19 10.63 21.00 -0.66
CA ARG A 19 9.52 21.68 -1.36
C ARG A 19 9.97 22.94 -2.08
N GLU A 20 10.88 23.74 -1.53
CA GLU A 20 11.38 24.96 -2.19
C GLU A 20 12.11 24.67 -3.50
N ARG A 21 12.79 23.53 -3.59
CA ARG A 21 13.54 23.08 -4.79
C ARG A 21 12.66 22.37 -5.82
N LEU A 22 11.40 22.11 -5.49
CA LEU A 22 10.45 21.43 -6.36
C LEU A 22 9.29 22.36 -6.71
N GLU A 23 8.66 22.09 -7.84
CA GLU A 23 7.45 22.74 -8.32
C GLU A 23 6.45 21.65 -8.66
N LEU A 24 5.32 21.63 -7.96
CA LEU A 24 4.21 20.73 -8.24
C LEU A 24 3.23 21.44 -9.18
N SER A 25 2.94 20.83 -10.32
CA SER A 25 1.95 21.31 -11.29
C SER A 25 1.10 20.13 -11.75
N GLY A 26 -0.16 20.09 -11.30
CA GLY A 26 -1.03 18.95 -11.56
C GLY A 26 -0.46 17.65 -10.97
N ASP A 27 -0.22 16.68 -11.84
CA ASP A 27 0.35 15.36 -11.56
C ASP A 27 1.86 15.27 -11.85
N GLN A 28 2.54 16.41 -11.99
CA GLN A 28 3.96 16.47 -12.29
C GLN A 28 4.75 17.21 -11.22
N LEU A 29 5.92 16.66 -10.89
CA LEU A 29 6.95 17.31 -10.09
C LEU A 29 8.09 17.75 -11.00
N ARG A 30 8.39 19.05 -10.99
CA ARG A 30 9.56 19.63 -11.64
C ARG A 30 10.62 19.98 -10.62
N SER A 31 11.84 19.48 -10.82
CA SER A 31 12.99 19.96 -10.05
C SER A 31 13.50 21.28 -10.60
N LYS A 32 13.62 22.28 -9.73
CA LYS A 32 14.19 23.58 -10.06
C LYS A 32 15.72 23.55 -10.19
N VAL A 33 16.35 22.45 -9.76
CA VAL A 33 17.82 22.30 -9.75
C VAL A 33 18.33 21.72 -11.06
N ASN A 34 17.78 20.58 -11.50
CA ASN A 34 18.20 19.92 -12.74
C ASN A 34 17.20 20.10 -13.91
N GLY A 35 16.04 20.74 -13.66
CA GLY A 35 15.01 20.95 -14.66
C GLY A 35 14.18 19.72 -15.03
N ARG A 36 14.48 18.54 -14.47
CA ARG A 36 13.76 17.29 -14.76
C ARG A 36 12.31 17.42 -14.30
N VAL A 37 11.39 16.93 -15.13
CA VAL A 37 9.96 16.79 -14.82
C VAL A 37 9.67 15.30 -14.73
N VAL A 38 8.96 14.89 -13.70
CA VAL A 38 8.54 13.51 -13.49
C VAL A 38 7.06 13.45 -13.11
N GLY A 39 6.33 12.49 -13.66
CA GLY A 39 4.94 12.23 -13.29
C GLY A 39 4.84 11.66 -11.89
N CYS A 40 4.31 12.43 -10.95
CA CYS A 40 3.96 11.90 -9.63
C CYS A 40 2.59 11.22 -9.61
N GLY A 41 1.77 11.39 -10.66
CA GLY A 41 0.43 10.81 -10.72
C GLY A 41 -0.52 11.45 -9.70
N ARG A 42 -1.65 10.80 -9.44
CA ARG A 42 -2.67 11.27 -8.49
C ARG A 42 -2.84 10.30 -7.33
N LEU A 43 -2.63 10.79 -6.11
CA LEU A 43 -2.92 10.03 -4.89
C LEU A 43 -4.39 10.18 -4.49
N GLU A 44 -5.07 9.07 -4.26
CA GLU A 44 -6.31 9.03 -3.48
C GLU A 44 -6.14 8.09 -2.28
N VAL A 45 -6.70 8.47 -1.12
CA VAL A 45 -6.74 7.61 0.07
C VAL A 45 -8.17 7.12 0.24
N LEU A 46 -8.43 5.92 -0.27
CA LEU A 46 -9.78 5.39 -0.48
C LEU A 46 -10.09 4.27 0.50
N SER A 47 -11.29 4.30 1.07
CA SER A 47 -11.82 3.17 1.83
C SER A 47 -12.25 2.02 0.91
N LEU A 48 -12.26 0.80 1.45
CA LEU A 48 -12.85 -0.35 0.75
C LEU A 48 -14.33 -0.07 0.37
N ALA A 49 -15.09 0.62 1.22
CA ALA A 49 -16.46 1.02 0.89
C ALA A 49 -16.54 1.91 -0.36
N GLU A 50 -15.66 2.92 -0.48
CA GLU A 50 -15.61 3.82 -1.63
C GLU A 50 -15.22 3.07 -2.90
N LEU A 51 -14.25 2.16 -2.82
CA LEU A 51 -13.81 1.34 -3.95
C LEU A 51 -14.91 0.39 -4.43
N ARG A 52 -15.62 -0.28 -3.52
CA ARG A 52 -16.82 -1.09 -3.85
C ARG A 52 -17.89 -0.24 -4.56
N SER A 53 -18.18 0.95 -4.02
CA SER A 53 -19.18 1.87 -4.59
C SER A 53 -18.79 2.31 -6.01
N ARG A 54 -17.52 2.69 -6.23
CA ARG A 54 -17.00 3.04 -7.56
C ARG A 54 -17.08 1.86 -8.52
N GLY A 55 -16.68 0.66 -8.07
CA GLY A 55 -16.75 -0.55 -8.90
C GLY A 55 -18.18 -0.92 -9.30
N ALA A 56 -19.13 -0.80 -8.38
CA ALA A 56 -20.55 -0.99 -8.67
C ALA A 56 -21.07 0.06 -9.68
N GLY A 57 -20.74 1.34 -9.48
CA GLY A 57 -21.11 2.42 -10.40
C GLY A 57 -20.49 2.28 -11.80
N ALA A 58 -19.32 1.65 -11.89
CA ALA A 58 -18.63 1.32 -13.13
C ALA A 58 -19.14 0.05 -13.82
N GLY A 59 -20.11 -0.66 -13.23
CA GLY A 59 -20.66 -1.90 -13.77
C GLY A 59 -19.73 -3.10 -13.67
N LEU A 60 -18.73 -3.07 -12.79
CA LEU A 60 -17.71 -4.14 -12.63
C LEU A 60 -18.23 -5.33 -11.81
N VAL A 61 -19.53 -5.42 -11.52
CA VAL A 61 -20.14 -6.48 -10.73
C VAL A 61 -20.74 -7.55 -11.65
N GLY A 62 -20.07 -8.71 -11.77
CA GLY A 62 -20.71 -9.95 -12.25
C GLY A 62 -20.65 -10.24 -13.77
N SER A 63 -19.74 -9.64 -14.53
CA SER A 63 -19.54 -9.86 -15.99
C SER A 63 -18.11 -10.30 -16.43
N GLY A 64 -17.88 -11.60 -16.72
CA GLY A 64 -16.58 -12.16 -17.19
C GLY A 64 -16.08 -13.44 -16.49
N SER A 65 -14.83 -13.86 -16.74
CA SER A 65 -14.26 -15.14 -16.26
C SER A 65 -13.48 -15.01 -14.96
N ARG A 66 -13.27 -16.13 -14.24
CA ARG A 66 -12.45 -16.16 -13.01
C ARG A 66 -11.03 -15.65 -13.30
N SER A 67 -10.54 -14.70 -12.50
CA SER A 67 -9.16 -14.20 -12.57
C SER A 67 -8.14 -15.34 -12.52
N GLN A 68 -7.09 -15.20 -13.32
CA GLN A 68 -5.96 -16.12 -13.29
C GLN A 68 -5.03 -15.72 -12.16
N VAL A 69 -4.43 -16.72 -11.50
CA VAL A 69 -3.45 -16.47 -10.44
C VAL A 69 -2.19 -17.27 -10.74
N ARG A 70 -1.05 -16.61 -10.66
CA ARG A 70 0.26 -17.24 -10.87
C ARG A 70 1.32 -16.59 -10.01
N GLU A 71 2.40 -17.32 -9.81
CA GLU A 71 3.63 -16.79 -9.22
C GLU A 71 4.53 -16.21 -10.32
N HIS A 72 5.22 -15.12 -10.01
CA HIS A 72 6.36 -14.65 -10.79
C HIS A 72 7.58 -14.48 -9.87
N VAL A 73 8.69 -15.11 -10.24
CA VAL A 73 9.96 -14.97 -9.52
C VAL A 73 10.78 -13.87 -10.16
N GLY A 74 10.98 -12.76 -9.46
CA GLY A 74 11.69 -11.61 -10.02
C GLY A 74 11.85 -10.45 -9.04
N GLY A 75 12.60 -9.43 -9.48
CA GLY A 75 12.74 -8.17 -8.76
C GLY A 75 11.64 -7.19 -9.15
N VAL A 76 10.92 -6.64 -8.16
CA VAL A 76 9.76 -5.78 -8.42
C VAL A 76 10.12 -4.49 -9.19
N GLN A 77 11.33 -3.97 -9.01
CA GLN A 77 11.83 -2.82 -9.78
C GLN A 77 12.01 -3.14 -11.27
N ALA A 78 12.45 -4.36 -11.61
CA ALA A 78 12.57 -4.79 -13.00
C ALA A 78 11.19 -4.98 -13.63
N LEU A 79 10.21 -5.49 -12.86
CA LEU A 79 8.83 -5.60 -13.31
C LEU A 79 8.19 -4.24 -13.57
N HIS A 80 8.45 -3.24 -12.72
CA HIS A 80 8.01 -1.86 -12.97
C HIS A 80 8.68 -1.30 -14.23
N ALA A 81 9.99 -1.52 -14.42
CA ALA A 81 10.72 -0.94 -15.55
C ALA A 81 10.38 -1.58 -16.92
N ASP A 82 9.78 -2.77 -16.93
CA ASP A 82 9.34 -3.45 -18.15
C ASP A 82 8.13 -2.75 -18.78
N SER A 83 8.31 -2.20 -19.98
CA SER A 83 7.26 -1.49 -20.71
C SER A 83 6.07 -2.38 -21.09
N ALA A 84 6.20 -3.71 -21.06
CA ALA A 84 5.07 -4.61 -21.20
C ALA A 84 4.08 -4.55 -20.02
N ASN A 85 4.45 -3.87 -18.93
CA ASN A 85 3.61 -3.65 -17.76
C ASN A 85 3.11 -2.20 -17.67
N ALA A 86 3.20 -1.42 -18.76
CA ALA A 86 2.57 -0.10 -18.83
C ALA A 86 1.06 -0.20 -18.53
N GLY A 87 0.60 0.66 -17.63
CA GLY A 87 -0.78 0.69 -17.14
C GLY A 87 -1.13 -0.40 -16.12
N ALA A 88 -0.21 -1.30 -15.76
CA ALA A 88 -0.45 -2.35 -14.76
C ALA A 88 -0.60 -1.77 -13.35
N LEU A 89 -1.19 -2.56 -12.44
CA LEU A 89 -1.26 -2.23 -11.03
C LEU A 89 -0.21 -3.00 -10.22
N PHE A 90 0.49 -2.29 -9.32
CA PHE A 90 1.45 -2.88 -8.39
C PHE A 90 1.02 -2.62 -6.93
N GLN A 91 0.80 -3.68 -6.16
CA GLN A 91 0.59 -3.59 -4.73
C GLN A 91 1.93 -3.52 -4.00
N ALA A 92 2.20 -2.40 -3.33
CA ALA A 92 3.34 -2.19 -2.46
C ALA A 92 2.94 -2.37 -1.00
N ALA A 93 3.74 -3.14 -0.25
CA ALA A 93 3.66 -3.16 1.20
C ALA A 93 4.09 -1.79 1.75
N SER A 94 3.22 -1.15 2.51
CA SER A 94 3.41 0.18 3.08
C SER A 94 2.98 0.22 4.54
N GLN A 95 3.22 1.35 5.20
CA GLN A 95 2.67 1.67 6.51
C GLN A 95 1.29 2.33 6.37
N PHE A 96 0.55 2.48 7.48
CA PHE A 96 -0.76 3.14 7.46
C PHE A 96 -0.69 4.64 7.09
N ASN A 97 0.49 5.24 7.11
CA ASN A 97 0.74 6.60 6.61
C ASN A 97 1.22 6.66 5.16
N LEU A 98 1.19 5.54 4.44
CA LEU A 98 1.62 5.43 3.05
C LEU A 98 3.11 5.79 2.86
N LEU A 99 3.96 5.43 3.82
CA LEU A 99 5.41 5.55 3.75
C LEU A 99 6.06 4.19 4.06
N GLU A 100 7.35 4.09 3.77
CA GLU A 100 8.15 2.87 3.92
C GLU A 100 9.36 3.12 4.85
N MET A 101 9.12 3.73 6.00
CA MET A 101 10.16 4.08 6.97
C MET A 101 10.69 2.84 7.71
N ALA A 102 12.00 2.61 7.78
CA ALA A 102 12.57 1.38 8.32
C ALA A 102 12.21 1.04 9.79
N HIS A 103 11.77 2.02 10.59
CA HIS A 103 11.44 1.82 12.01
C HIS A 103 10.39 2.83 12.52
N PRO A 104 9.55 2.49 13.52
CA PRO A 104 8.56 3.40 14.11
C PRO A 104 9.12 4.71 14.69
N SER A 105 10.43 4.79 14.94
CA SER A 105 11.06 6.02 15.42
C SER A 105 11.45 7.00 14.32
N VAL A 106 11.43 6.57 13.06
CA VAL A 106 11.78 7.41 11.91
C VAL A 106 10.53 8.16 11.46
N THR A 107 10.62 9.48 11.41
CA THR A 107 9.52 10.37 11.04
C THR A 107 9.58 10.74 9.55
N PRO A 108 8.50 11.31 8.97
CA PRO A 108 8.51 11.84 7.60
C PRO A 108 9.68 12.78 7.25
N GLU A 109 10.16 13.56 8.23
CA GLU A 109 11.30 14.46 8.10
C GLU A 109 12.62 13.73 7.85
N GLY A 110 12.71 12.44 8.19
CA GLY A 110 13.85 11.57 7.87
C GLY A 110 14.06 11.34 6.38
N GLY A 111 13.06 11.70 5.56
CA GLY A 111 13.12 11.63 4.11
C GLY A 111 12.89 10.25 3.51
N VAL A 112 12.70 10.22 2.20
CA VAL A 112 12.44 8.99 1.43
C VAL A 112 13.70 8.47 0.72
N GLY A 113 14.77 9.27 0.66
CA GLY A 113 16.08 8.89 0.17
C GLY A 113 16.65 7.67 0.90
N ILE A 114 16.31 7.49 2.18
CA ILE A 114 16.75 6.36 3.00
C ILE A 114 16.22 5.01 2.50
N TYR A 115 15.17 4.99 1.67
CA TYR A 115 14.54 3.77 1.15
C TYR A 115 15.52 2.89 0.37
N GLN A 116 16.58 3.46 -0.22
CA GLN A 116 17.62 2.68 -0.92
C GLN A 116 18.39 1.71 -0.03
N ASN A 117 18.33 1.91 1.30
CA ASN A 117 19.02 1.06 2.26
C ASN A 117 18.14 -0.10 2.74
N ASP A 118 16.86 -0.13 2.36
CA ASP A 118 15.92 -1.19 2.67
C ASP A 118 15.59 -1.97 1.40
N HIS A 119 16.04 -3.23 1.35
CA HIS A 119 15.88 -4.10 0.19
C HIS A 119 14.57 -4.90 0.21
N THR A 120 13.61 -4.55 1.07
CA THR A 120 12.27 -5.14 1.05
C THR A 120 11.46 -4.62 -0.14
N GLN A 121 10.37 -5.33 -0.48
CA GLN A 121 9.60 -5.01 -1.69
C GLN A 121 8.88 -3.65 -1.62
N GLY A 122 8.49 -3.18 -0.44
CA GLY A 122 7.81 -1.90 -0.25
C GLY A 122 8.65 -0.70 -0.74
N PRO A 123 9.83 -0.46 -0.13
CA PRO A 123 10.79 0.55 -0.59
C PRO A 123 11.19 0.39 -2.06
N ALA A 124 11.36 -0.84 -2.53
CA ALA A 124 11.69 -1.13 -3.92
C ALA A 124 10.58 -0.67 -4.90
N CYS A 125 9.31 -0.93 -4.59
CA CYS A 125 8.17 -0.38 -5.33
C CYS A 125 8.14 1.15 -5.26
N ALA A 126 8.30 1.71 -4.06
CA ALA A 126 8.28 3.16 -3.84
C ALA A 126 9.35 3.89 -4.68
N ILE A 127 10.58 3.37 -4.69
CA ILE A 127 11.67 3.93 -5.50
C ILE A 127 11.39 3.79 -7.00
N ALA A 128 10.72 2.71 -7.43
CA ALA A 128 10.45 2.48 -8.84
C ALA A 128 9.67 3.63 -9.50
N CYS A 129 8.78 4.26 -8.71
CA CYS A 129 7.96 5.40 -9.08
C CYS A 129 8.26 6.60 -8.18
N GLY A 130 9.48 7.11 -8.28
CA GLY A 130 10.04 8.08 -7.34
C GLY A 130 9.24 9.38 -7.22
N GLY A 131 8.59 9.83 -8.30
CA GLY A 131 7.72 11.01 -8.28
C GLY A 131 6.55 10.86 -7.29
N GLY A 132 5.87 9.71 -7.31
CA GLY A 132 4.79 9.42 -6.36
C GLY A 132 5.29 9.31 -4.91
N THR A 133 6.46 8.73 -4.70
CA THR A 133 7.09 8.62 -3.38
C THR A 133 7.45 9.98 -2.78
N VAL A 134 8.05 10.87 -3.58
CA VAL A 134 8.32 12.26 -3.16
C VAL A 134 7.02 13.00 -2.87
N TYR A 135 5.98 12.82 -3.70
CA TYR A 135 4.68 13.43 -3.48
C TYR A 135 4.05 13.00 -2.15
N ARG A 136 3.99 11.68 -1.87
CA ARG A 136 3.39 11.12 -0.64
C ARG A 136 4.04 11.66 0.63
N ASN A 137 5.34 11.94 0.63
CA ASN A 137 6.02 12.49 1.79
C ASN A 137 5.91 14.02 1.87
N TYR A 138 6.11 14.74 0.76
CA TYR A 138 6.35 16.18 0.79
C TYR A 138 5.18 17.06 0.36
N PHE A 139 4.23 16.52 -0.41
CA PHE A 139 3.18 17.31 -1.09
C PHE A 139 1.76 16.83 -0.86
N VAL A 140 1.53 15.65 -0.27
CA VAL A 140 0.17 15.20 0.07
C VAL A 140 -0.55 16.26 0.92
N PRO A 141 -1.75 16.72 0.55
CA PRO A 141 -2.48 17.70 1.31
C PRO A 141 -3.08 17.07 2.59
N LEU A 142 -2.81 17.68 3.74
CA LEU A 142 -3.29 17.27 5.06
C LEU A 142 -3.94 18.46 5.78
N GLY A 143 -5.14 18.83 5.31
CA GLY A 143 -5.84 20.03 5.74
C GLY A 143 -5.15 21.29 5.23
N ASP A 144 -4.63 22.10 6.14
CA ASP A 144 -3.86 23.32 5.88
C ASP A 144 -2.35 23.08 5.69
N GLN A 145 -1.89 21.83 5.81
CA GLN A 145 -0.48 21.43 5.64
C GLN A 145 -0.25 20.72 4.30
N LEU A 146 0.92 20.94 3.69
CA LEU A 146 1.45 20.11 2.60
C LEU A 146 2.55 19.17 3.11
N GLY A 147 2.44 17.90 2.71
CA GLY A 147 3.35 16.84 3.11
C GLY A 147 3.10 16.33 4.52
N GLN A 148 3.69 15.19 4.83
CA GLN A 148 3.62 14.53 6.13
C GLN A 148 4.72 15.06 7.06
N THR A 149 4.43 15.11 8.35
CA THR A 149 5.36 15.50 9.42
C THR A 149 5.21 14.55 10.61
N ALA A 150 6.10 14.62 11.59
CA ALA A 150 6.00 13.86 12.84
C ALA A 150 4.66 14.10 13.58
N HIS A 151 4.00 15.23 13.33
CA HIS A 151 2.79 15.65 14.03
C HIS A 151 1.51 15.54 13.20
N ARG A 152 1.62 15.33 11.89
CA ARG A 152 0.47 15.21 11.00
C ARG A 152 0.80 14.33 9.81
N GLN A 153 0.12 13.19 9.74
CA GLN A 153 0.36 12.14 8.76
C GLN A 153 -0.97 11.66 8.18
N VAL A 154 -0.91 11.00 7.04
CA VAL A 154 -2.00 10.13 6.60
C VAL A 154 -2.18 9.04 7.66
N ASP A 155 -3.43 8.67 7.94
CA ASP A 155 -3.75 7.50 8.76
C ASP A 155 -4.87 6.71 8.08
N CYS A 156 -4.47 5.62 7.44
CA CYS A 156 -5.38 4.72 6.74
C CYS A 156 -6.24 3.86 7.68
N LEU A 157 -5.93 3.85 8.98
CA LEU A 157 -6.62 3.09 10.00
C LEU A 157 -7.59 3.94 10.84
N ALA A 158 -7.52 5.27 10.73
CA ALA A 158 -8.30 6.20 11.55
C ALA A 158 -9.81 5.87 11.63
N ALA A 159 -10.48 5.71 10.48
CA ALA A 159 -11.92 5.42 10.44
C ALA A 159 -12.28 4.04 11.01
N LEU A 160 -11.37 3.07 10.91
CA LEU A 160 -11.53 1.77 11.56
C LEU A 160 -11.28 1.88 13.08
N GLY A 161 -10.32 2.71 13.50
CA GLY A 161 -10.08 3.07 14.90
C GLY A 161 -11.30 3.67 15.59
N GLU A 162 -11.98 4.61 14.95
CA GLU A 162 -13.24 5.17 15.45
C GLU A 162 -14.30 4.08 15.66
N ARG A 163 -14.45 3.15 14.70
CA ARG A 163 -15.44 2.05 14.78
C ARG A 163 -15.11 0.99 15.82
N LEU A 164 -13.82 0.74 16.06
CA LEU A 164 -13.36 -0.15 17.12
C LEU A 164 -13.32 0.55 18.49
N GLY A 165 -13.51 1.88 18.52
CA GLY A 165 -13.47 2.66 19.75
C GLY A 165 -12.05 2.86 20.29
N ASN A 166 -11.05 3.04 19.43
CA ASN A 166 -9.67 3.38 19.80
C ASN A 166 -9.54 4.86 20.25
N GLU A 167 -10.46 5.33 21.08
CA GLU A 167 -10.42 6.69 21.62
C GLU A 167 -9.23 6.84 22.58
N GLY A 168 -8.48 7.94 22.43
CA GLY A 168 -7.30 8.21 23.26
C GLY A 168 -6.21 7.16 23.16
N ASP A 169 -6.08 6.49 22.01
CA ASP A 169 -5.08 5.45 21.72
C ASP A 169 -5.13 4.23 22.65
N ARG A 170 -6.30 3.96 23.26
CA ARG A 170 -6.43 2.93 24.30
C ARG A 170 -6.25 1.48 23.80
N LEU A 171 -6.59 1.20 22.54
CA LEU A 171 -6.42 -0.11 21.91
C LEU A 171 -5.04 -0.22 21.26
N TRP A 172 -4.64 0.80 20.50
CA TRP A 172 -3.30 0.96 19.94
C TRP A 172 -2.92 2.42 19.82
N THR A 173 -1.62 2.67 19.84
CA THR A 173 -1.05 3.98 19.51
C THR A 173 -0.48 3.95 18.09
N MET A 174 -0.89 4.89 17.24
CA MET A 174 -0.28 5.06 15.92
C MET A 174 1.05 5.82 16.04
N ARG A 175 2.15 5.23 15.57
CA ARG A 175 3.47 5.87 15.60
C ARG A 175 4.14 5.76 14.23
N ASN A 176 4.22 6.87 13.50
CA ASN A 176 4.82 6.95 12.16
C ASN A 176 4.30 5.86 11.20
N GLY A 177 2.98 5.62 11.21
CA GLY A 177 2.32 4.62 10.36
C GLY A 177 2.32 3.18 10.92
N TYR A 178 2.87 2.95 12.11
CA TYR A 178 2.82 1.68 12.82
C TYR A 178 1.71 1.68 13.89
N ALA A 179 0.74 0.78 13.76
CA ALA A 179 -0.30 0.57 14.77
C ALA A 179 0.24 -0.33 15.91
N LEU A 180 0.71 0.29 17.00
CA LEU A 180 1.32 -0.41 18.13
C LEU A 180 0.25 -0.72 19.19
N ALA A 181 -0.31 -1.92 19.11
CA ALA A 181 -1.40 -2.35 19.98
C ALA A 181 -0.92 -2.78 21.36
N THR A 182 -1.77 -2.58 22.37
CA THR A 182 -1.58 -3.14 23.71
C THR A 182 -2.17 -4.56 23.79
N SER A 183 -1.70 -5.38 24.72
CA SER A 183 -2.28 -6.72 24.95
C SER A 183 -3.78 -6.66 25.26
N ALA A 184 -4.21 -5.67 26.05
CA ALA A 184 -5.63 -5.49 26.37
C ALA A 184 -6.43 -5.05 25.13
N GLY A 185 -5.86 -4.17 24.32
CA GLY A 185 -6.46 -3.74 23.05
C GLY A 185 -6.65 -4.90 22.07
N LEU A 186 -5.64 -5.76 21.91
CA LEU A 186 -5.74 -6.95 21.07
C LEU A 186 -6.81 -7.93 21.56
N GLN A 187 -6.89 -8.15 22.89
CA GLN A 187 -7.93 -8.99 23.48
C GLN A 187 -9.33 -8.41 23.20
N GLU A 188 -9.53 -7.11 23.43
CA GLU A 188 -10.82 -6.46 23.23
C GLU A 188 -11.25 -6.48 21.76
N ILE A 189 -10.33 -6.19 20.83
CA ILE A 189 -10.60 -6.30 19.38
C ILE A 189 -10.97 -7.74 19.02
N SER A 190 -10.27 -8.73 19.56
CA SER A 190 -10.55 -10.15 19.30
C SER A 190 -11.93 -10.56 19.79
N GLU A 191 -12.30 -10.18 21.02
CA GLU A 191 -13.63 -10.43 21.59
C GLU A 191 -14.74 -9.74 20.78
N ARG A 192 -14.49 -8.49 20.35
CA ARG A 192 -15.41 -7.76 19.48
C ARG A 192 -15.63 -8.50 18.16
N LEU A 193 -14.57 -8.88 17.46
CA LEU A 193 -14.66 -9.58 16.17
C LEU A 193 -15.29 -10.98 16.28
N ALA A 194 -15.08 -11.67 17.39
CA ALA A 194 -15.67 -12.99 17.66
C ALA A 194 -17.18 -12.93 17.92
N THR A 195 -17.68 -11.84 18.50
CA THR A 195 -19.10 -11.63 18.82
C THR A 195 -19.87 -10.91 17.70
N SER A 196 -19.15 -10.26 16.78
CA SER A 196 -19.73 -9.64 15.59
C SER A 196 -20.39 -10.65 14.67
N ASP A 197 -21.47 -10.22 14.00
CA ASP A 197 -22.01 -10.95 12.85
C ASP A 197 -21.21 -10.63 11.57
N ASP A 198 -21.59 -11.28 10.45
CA ASP A 198 -20.92 -11.07 9.17
C ASP A 198 -21.04 -9.62 8.65
N SER A 199 -22.17 -8.97 8.90
CA SER A 199 -22.44 -7.60 8.46
C SER A 199 -21.57 -6.59 9.21
N GLU A 200 -21.42 -6.78 10.52
CA GLU A 200 -20.56 -5.95 11.35
C GLU A 200 -19.09 -6.14 10.98
N ARG A 201 -18.63 -7.38 10.83
CA ARG A 201 -17.26 -7.65 10.34
C ARG A 201 -17.01 -7.02 8.97
N ASP A 202 -17.97 -7.11 8.05
CA ASP A 202 -17.85 -6.49 6.74
C ASP A 202 -17.83 -4.96 6.82
N SER A 203 -18.63 -4.36 7.69
CA SER A 203 -18.60 -2.92 7.95
C SER A 203 -17.24 -2.44 8.48
N LEU A 204 -16.60 -3.24 9.34
CA LEU A 204 -15.23 -2.95 9.82
C LEU A 204 -14.21 -3.02 8.69
N ARG A 205 -14.25 -4.07 7.85
CA ARG A 205 -13.38 -4.15 6.65
C ARG A 205 -13.59 -2.96 5.72
N ALA A 206 -14.85 -2.60 5.48
CA ALA A 206 -15.23 -1.53 4.57
C ALA A 206 -14.67 -0.16 4.98
N ALA A 207 -14.34 0.02 6.27
CA ALA A 207 -13.78 1.26 6.80
C ALA A 207 -12.26 1.40 6.60
N LEU A 208 -11.54 0.30 6.34
CA LEU A 208 -10.10 0.36 6.08
C LEU A 208 -9.82 1.17 4.81
N ARG A 209 -8.81 2.03 4.88
CA ARG A 209 -8.32 2.78 3.72
C ARG A 209 -7.00 2.24 3.20
N ILE A 210 -6.75 2.48 1.92
CA ILE A 210 -5.48 2.25 1.23
C ILE A 210 -5.12 3.50 0.42
N GLY A 211 -3.83 3.67 0.13
CA GLY A 211 -3.37 4.68 -0.82
C GLY A 211 -3.39 4.12 -2.24
N VAL A 212 -3.98 4.84 -3.20
CA VAL A 212 -3.89 4.50 -4.62
C VAL A 212 -3.24 5.67 -5.36
N GLN A 213 -2.03 5.45 -5.86
CA GLN A 213 -1.29 6.39 -6.69
C GLN A 213 -1.54 6.03 -8.15
N TRP A 214 -2.51 6.69 -8.76
CA TRP A 214 -2.90 6.49 -10.16
C TRP A 214 -1.87 7.11 -11.12
N ASP A 215 -1.61 6.43 -12.23
CA ASP A 215 -0.84 6.95 -13.38
C ASP A 215 0.51 7.57 -13.00
N VAL A 216 1.23 6.95 -12.06
CA VAL A 216 2.55 7.41 -11.63
C VAL A 216 3.62 6.95 -12.62
N GLU A 217 4.56 7.84 -12.96
CA GLU A 217 5.67 7.52 -13.85
C GLU A 217 6.63 6.54 -13.20
N VAL A 218 6.99 5.49 -13.95
CA VAL A 218 8.12 4.63 -13.61
C VAL A 218 9.42 5.36 -13.96
N THR A 219 10.00 5.98 -12.94
CA THR A 219 11.26 6.73 -13.06
C THR A 219 12.49 5.82 -13.06
N GLN A 220 12.34 4.59 -12.57
CA GLN A 220 13.40 3.58 -12.56
C GLN A 220 13.90 3.30 -13.97
N SER A 221 15.22 3.27 -14.14
CA SER A 221 15.88 2.98 -15.41
C SER A 221 15.40 3.85 -16.59
N ASN A 222 14.83 5.03 -16.31
CA ASN A 222 14.21 5.93 -17.28
C ASN A 222 13.13 5.25 -18.15
N ALA A 223 12.35 4.32 -17.56
CA ALA A 223 11.32 3.58 -18.29
C ALA A 223 10.18 4.49 -18.80
N GLY A 224 9.80 5.52 -18.04
CA GLY A 224 8.98 6.65 -18.48
C GLY A 224 7.50 6.36 -18.76
N HIS A 225 7.08 5.09 -18.76
CA HIS A 225 5.66 4.73 -18.82
C HIS A 225 5.00 4.88 -17.45
N ALA A 226 3.67 4.91 -17.43
CA ALA A 226 2.89 5.03 -16.19
C ALA A 226 2.38 3.67 -15.71
N VAL A 227 2.26 3.53 -14.39
CA VAL A 227 1.62 2.40 -13.70
C VAL A 227 0.76 2.93 -12.56
N THR A 228 -0.10 2.09 -11.99
CA THR A 228 -0.80 2.41 -10.74
C THR A 228 -0.14 1.68 -9.58
N GLN A 229 0.11 2.38 -8.48
CA GLN A 229 0.61 1.75 -7.24
C GLN A 229 -0.45 1.79 -6.14
N VAL A 230 -0.70 0.64 -5.52
CA VAL A 230 -1.53 0.53 -4.32
C VAL A 230 -0.64 0.34 -3.11
N TYR A 231 -0.77 1.22 -2.13
CA TYR A 231 -0.07 1.18 -0.86
C TYR A 231 -1.03 0.69 0.21
N GLY A 232 -0.91 -0.61 0.52
CA GLY A 232 -1.67 -1.29 1.56
C GLY A 232 -0.78 -1.64 2.74
N SER A 233 -1.28 -1.47 3.96
CA SER A 233 -0.58 -1.89 5.18
C SER A 233 -1.11 -3.21 5.70
N ALA A 234 -0.22 -3.97 6.35
CA ALA A 234 -0.57 -5.01 7.30
C ALA A 234 -0.33 -4.49 8.73
N LEU A 235 -0.67 -5.28 9.75
CA LEU A 235 -0.32 -4.93 11.13
C LEU A 235 1.15 -5.25 11.44
N PRO A 236 1.84 -4.43 12.25
CA PRO A 236 3.25 -4.63 12.56
C PRO A 236 3.46 -5.66 13.70
N VAL A 237 3.00 -6.90 13.51
CA VAL A 237 3.08 -8.01 14.49
C VAL A 237 4.50 -8.21 15.00
N GLY A 238 5.50 -8.16 14.11
CA GLY A 238 6.93 -8.31 14.44
C GLY A 238 7.54 -7.15 15.23
N TYR A 239 6.80 -6.06 15.46
CA TYR A 239 7.23 -4.90 16.26
C TYR A 239 6.55 -4.89 17.65
N SER A 240 6.04 -6.03 18.09
CA SER A 240 5.35 -6.21 19.36
C SER A 240 5.97 -7.34 20.17
N ASP A 241 5.94 -7.22 21.49
CA ASP A 241 6.29 -8.30 22.43
C ASP A 241 5.14 -9.32 22.61
N HIS A 242 4.00 -9.12 21.93
CA HIS A 242 2.84 -10.00 22.00
C HIS A 242 2.93 -11.11 20.94
N GLY A 243 2.57 -12.34 21.32
CA GLY A 243 2.60 -13.48 20.40
C GLY A 243 1.65 -13.31 19.21
N SER A 244 2.03 -13.84 18.04
CA SER A 244 1.28 -13.68 16.78
C SER A 244 -0.20 -14.10 16.90
N ALA A 245 -0.51 -15.14 17.66
CA ALA A 245 -1.89 -15.59 17.89
C ALA A 245 -2.81 -14.50 18.48
N ALA A 246 -2.29 -13.58 19.31
CA ALA A 246 -3.09 -12.48 19.86
C ALA A 246 -3.45 -11.42 18.79
N TRP A 247 -2.67 -11.36 17.72
CA TRP A 247 -2.89 -10.45 16.60
C TRP A 247 -3.83 -11.01 15.54
N GLU A 248 -3.97 -12.34 15.45
CA GLU A 248 -4.62 -13.02 14.32
C GLU A 248 -5.98 -12.42 13.92
N PRO A 249 -6.95 -12.19 14.83
CA PRO A 249 -8.25 -11.67 14.43
C PRO A 249 -8.15 -10.28 13.80
N PHE A 250 -7.32 -9.41 14.36
CA PHE A 250 -7.13 -8.06 13.83
C PHE A 250 -6.31 -8.07 12.53
N ALA A 251 -5.25 -8.88 12.47
CA ALA A 251 -4.39 -9.01 11.30
C ALA A 251 -5.17 -9.53 10.09
N ARG A 252 -5.99 -10.58 10.27
CA ARG A 252 -6.86 -11.11 9.22
C ARG A 252 -7.85 -10.06 8.73
N LEU A 253 -8.51 -9.32 9.62
CA LEU A 253 -9.43 -8.23 9.23
C LEU A 253 -8.74 -7.22 8.31
N ILE A 254 -7.53 -6.77 8.68
CA ILE A 254 -6.75 -5.80 7.90
C ILE A 254 -6.32 -6.39 6.56
N LEU A 255 -5.77 -7.60 6.54
CA LEU A 255 -5.32 -8.25 5.31
C LEU A 255 -6.48 -8.47 4.34
N GLU A 256 -7.61 -9.00 4.84
CA GLU A 256 -8.83 -9.23 4.05
C GLU A 256 -9.31 -7.93 3.38
N ALA A 257 -9.34 -6.83 4.13
CA ALA A 257 -9.77 -5.54 3.60
C ALA A 257 -8.75 -4.94 2.63
N SER A 258 -7.44 -5.02 2.93
CA SER A 258 -6.36 -4.50 2.08
C SER A 258 -6.31 -5.18 0.71
N TYR A 259 -6.39 -6.52 0.67
CA TYR A 259 -6.42 -7.25 -0.59
C TYR A 259 -7.71 -7.00 -1.38
N GLU A 260 -8.86 -6.98 -0.71
CA GLU A 260 -10.14 -6.68 -1.39
C GLU A 260 -10.12 -5.27 -2.00
N ALA A 261 -9.61 -4.27 -1.26
CA ALA A 261 -9.47 -2.90 -1.74
C ALA A 261 -8.51 -2.83 -2.93
N THR A 262 -7.38 -3.56 -2.87
CA THR A 262 -6.42 -3.65 -3.98
C THR A 262 -7.08 -4.20 -5.24
N LEU A 263 -7.88 -5.26 -5.14
CA LEU A 263 -8.54 -5.87 -6.30
C LEU A 263 -9.64 -4.96 -6.88
N TRP A 264 -10.39 -4.24 -6.06
CA TRP A 264 -11.31 -3.22 -6.58
C TRP A 264 -10.58 -2.08 -7.30
N ALA A 265 -9.46 -1.60 -6.75
CA ALA A 265 -8.62 -0.60 -7.41
C ALA A 265 -8.06 -1.15 -8.74
N ALA A 266 -7.68 -2.42 -8.80
CA ALA A 266 -7.23 -3.08 -10.02
C ALA A 266 -8.32 -3.18 -11.08
N ALA A 267 -9.55 -3.50 -10.68
CA ALA A 267 -10.70 -3.53 -11.60
C ALA A 267 -10.91 -2.17 -12.28
N LEU A 268 -10.91 -1.11 -11.47
CA LEU A 268 -11.06 0.26 -11.93
C LEU A 268 -9.89 0.69 -12.81
N ASN A 269 -8.67 0.30 -12.43
CA ASN A 269 -7.46 0.54 -13.21
C ASN A 269 -7.55 -0.14 -14.59
N ALA A 270 -7.91 -1.42 -14.64
CA ALA A 270 -8.01 -2.18 -15.88
C ALA A 270 -9.06 -1.61 -16.83
N GLN A 271 -10.20 -1.12 -16.31
CA GLN A 271 -11.20 -0.42 -17.12
C GLN A 271 -10.65 0.88 -17.72
N ALA A 272 -9.79 1.62 -16.99
CA ALA A 272 -9.24 2.89 -17.42
C ALA A 272 -8.02 2.75 -18.35
N SER A 273 -7.11 1.82 -18.05
CA SER A 273 -5.83 1.65 -18.77
C SER A 273 -5.87 0.56 -19.83
N GLY A 274 -6.84 -0.36 -19.76
CA GLY A 274 -6.87 -1.57 -20.58
C GLY A 274 -5.87 -2.64 -20.15
N CYS A 275 -5.16 -2.47 -19.04
CA CYS A 275 -4.20 -3.43 -18.50
C CYS A 275 -4.79 -4.22 -17.33
N ASP A 276 -4.85 -5.54 -17.48
CA ASP A 276 -5.42 -6.51 -16.53
C ASP A 276 -4.40 -7.06 -15.51
N LYS A 277 -3.11 -6.73 -15.67
CA LYS A 277 -2.04 -7.23 -14.81
C LYS A 277 -2.05 -6.58 -13.45
N VAL A 278 -2.01 -7.41 -12.41
CA VAL A 278 -1.94 -7.01 -11.01
C VAL A 278 -0.81 -7.74 -10.32
N PHE A 279 0.22 -6.99 -9.94
CA PHE A 279 1.34 -7.53 -9.17
C PHE A 279 1.03 -7.41 -7.68
N LEU A 280 0.90 -8.55 -7.01
CA LEU A 280 0.63 -8.65 -5.58
C LEU A 280 1.90 -8.98 -4.81
N THR A 281 1.99 -8.43 -3.60
CA THR A 281 3.03 -8.79 -2.63
C THR A 281 2.38 -9.44 -1.42
N LEU A 282 3.15 -10.20 -0.65
CA LEU A 282 2.65 -10.80 0.60
C LEU A 282 2.71 -9.73 1.71
N LEU A 283 1.65 -8.93 1.83
CA LEU A 283 1.56 -7.80 2.76
C LEU A 283 1.89 -8.26 4.18
N GLY A 284 2.94 -7.66 4.74
CA GLY A 284 3.38 -7.93 6.09
C GLY A 284 4.05 -9.29 6.34
N GLY A 285 4.24 -10.14 5.32
CA GLY A 285 4.86 -11.47 5.45
C GLY A 285 6.38 -11.46 5.63
N GLY A 286 6.98 -10.26 5.68
CA GLY A 286 8.40 -10.01 5.98
C GLY A 286 8.59 -9.47 7.39
N VAL A 287 9.13 -8.26 7.51
CA VAL A 287 9.51 -7.64 8.80
C VAL A 287 8.31 -7.41 9.72
N PHE A 288 7.12 -7.12 9.17
CA PHE A 288 5.89 -6.96 9.94
C PHE A 288 5.39 -8.28 10.56
N GLY A 289 5.93 -9.44 10.18
CA GLY A 289 5.72 -10.71 10.90
C GLY A 289 4.30 -11.29 10.83
N ASN A 290 3.51 -10.98 9.80
CA ASN A 290 2.20 -11.61 9.62
C ASN A 290 2.39 -13.05 9.12
N GLU A 291 1.57 -13.97 9.64
CA GLU A 291 1.63 -15.38 9.23
C GLU A 291 1.21 -15.53 7.76
N ARG A 292 1.95 -16.36 7.01
CA ARG A 292 1.69 -16.55 5.57
C ARG A 292 0.28 -17.08 5.30
N ALA A 293 -0.24 -17.94 6.17
CA ALA A 293 -1.58 -18.48 6.05
C ALA A 293 -2.65 -17.36 6.08
N TRP A 294 -2.51 -16.38 6.98
CA TRP A 294 -3.46 -15.26 7.05
C TRP A 294 -3.47 -14.43 5.77
N ILE A 295 -2.29 -14.24 5.18
CA ILE A 295 -2.11 -13.48 3.94
C ILE A 295 -2.77 -14.22 2.77
N LEU A 296 -2.48 -15.51 2.60
CA LEU A 296 -3.01 -16.31 1.50
C LEU A 296 -4.53 -16.51 1.62
N ASP A 297 -5.04 -16.76 2.83
CA ASP A 297 -6.49 -16.81 3.09
C ASP A 297 -7.18 -15.48 2.72
N ALA A 298 -6.54 -14.34 3.03
CA ALA A 298 -7.06 -13.03 2.68
C ALA A 298 -7.05 -12.77 1.17
N VAL A 299 -6.03 -13.24 0.45
CA VAL A 299 -5.97 -13.21 -1.02
C VAL A 299 -7.11 -14.05 -1.62
N ASP A 300 -7.29 -15.29 -1.16
CA ASP A 300 -8.41 -16.15 -1.58
C ASP A 300 -9.77 -15.50 -1.35
N ARG A 301 -9.94 -14.93 -0.15
CA ARG A 301 -11.16 -14.21 0.20
C ARG A 301 -11.37 -13.01 -0.73
N ALA A 302 -10.34 -12.23 -1.03
CA ALA A 302 -10.44 -11.10 -1.95
C ALA A 302 -10.84 -11.56 -3.36
N ILE A 303 -10.21 -12.61 -3.89
CA ILE A 303 -10.52 -13.18 -5.22
C ILE A 303 -11.97 -13.68 -5.29
N SER A 304 -12.48 -14.29 -4.21
CA SER A 304 -13.86 -14.78 -4.17
C SER A 304 -14.91 -13.68 -3.96
N ARG A 305 -14.52 -12.52 -3.41
CA ARG A 305 -15.43 -11.41 -3.09
C ARG A 305 -15.49 -10.34 -4.15
N VAL A 306 -14.36 -10.01 -4.76
CA VAL A 306 -14.33 -9.03 -5.83
C VAL A 306 -14.68 -9.76 -7.11
N PRO A 307 -15.81 -9.43 -7.77
CA PRO A 307 -16.17 -9.98 -9.07
C PRO A 307 -15.28 -9.36 -10.17
N VAL A 308 -13.98 -9.28 -9.92
CA VAL A 308 -13.00 -8.89 -10.92
C VAL A 308 -12.85 -10.04 -11.86
N GLN A 309 -13.30 -9.82 -13.06
CA GLN A 309 -13.20 -10.79 -14.11
C GLN A 309 -12.05 -10.42 -15.01
N ASP A 310 -11.34 -11.46 -15.44
CA ASP A 310 -10.24 -11.36 -16.40
C ASP A 310 -9.00 -10.59 -15.90
N LEU A 311 -8.77 -10.45 -14.58
CA LEU A 311 -7.46 -9.97 -14.07
C LEU A 311 -6.40 -11.08 -14.11
N ASP A 312 -5.16 -10.72 -14.46
CA ASP A 312 -3.96 -11.55 -14.32
C ASP A 312 -3.28 -11.20 -12.99
N LEU A 313 -3.57 -11.99 -11.95
CA LEU A 313 -3.03 -11.81 -10.60
C LEU A 313 -1.67 -12.50 -10.47
N ILE A 314 -0.64 -11.70 -10.22
CA ILE A 314 0.76 -12.11 -10.26
C ILE A 314 1.37 -11.91 -8.89
N ILE A 315 1.55 -12.99 -8.12
CA ILE A 315 2.20 -12.91 -6.82
C ILE A 315 3.72 -12.88 -7.02
N VAL A 316 4.37 -11.82 -6.56
CA VAL A 316 5.80 -11.58 -6.78
C VAL A 316 6.63 -12.20 -5.65
N SER A 317 7.46 -13.18 -6.01
CA SER A 317 8.47 -13.78 -5.14
C SER A 317 9.86 -13.30 -5.53
N TYR A 318 10.65 -12.87 -4.53
CA TYR A 318 12.00 -12.38 -4.78
C TYR A 318 13.03 -13.52 -4.78
N GLY A 319 13.84 -13.60 -5.83
CA GLY A 319 15.01 -14.48 -5.95
C GLY A 319 14.69 -15.96 -6.21
N GLN A 320 13.69 -16.53 -5.54
CA GLN A 320 13.26 -17.91 -5.74
C GLN A 320 11.75 -18.05 -5.55
N SER A 321 11.18 -19.12 -6.08
CA SER A 321 9.77 -19.48 -5.87
C SER A 321 9.51 -19.79 -4.40
N ASN A 322 8.39 -19.29 -3.90
CA ASN A 322 7.97 -19.42 -2.52
C ASN A 322 7.16 -20.71 -2.36
N PRO A 323 7.59 -21.66 -1.50
CA PRO A 323 6.92 -22.94 -1.34
C PRO A 323 5.47 -22.80 -0.84
N HIS A 324 5.16 -21.76 -0.07
CA HIS A 324 3.79 -21.51 0.40
C HIS A 324 2.89 -21.04 -0.74
N ILE A 325 3.39 -20.17 -1.61
CA ILE A 325 2.63 -19.72 -2.79
C ILE A 325 2.42 -20.90 -3.74
N ARG A 326 3.47 -21.69 -3.99
CA ARG A 326 3.35 -22.88 -4.84
C ARG A 326 2.31 -23.87 -4.30
N GLY A 327 2.41 -24.23 -3.02
CA GLY A 327 1.47 -25.16 -2.41
C GLY A 327 0.03 -24.62 -2.39
N TRP A 328 -0.16 -23.31 -2.28
CA TRP A 328 -1.46 -22.66 -2.38
C TRP A 328 -2.02 -22.64 -3.81
N LEU A 329 -1.19 -22.44 -4.83
CA LEU A 329 -1.61 -22.49 -6.24
C LEU A 329 -1.93 -23.91 -6.74
N GLU A 330 -1.35 -24.93 -6.11
CA GLU A 330 -1.55 -26.35 -6.46
C GLU A 330 -2.80 -26.97 -5.79
N GLY A 331 -3.34 -26.33 -4.75
CA GLY A 331 -4.50 -26.80 -3.97
C GLY A 331 -5.84 -26.27 -4.47
#